data_AF-A0A2U1Q6E8-F1
#
_entry.id   AF-A0A2U1Q6E8-F1
#
_cell.length_a   1.000
_cell.length_b   1.000
_cell.length_c   1.000
_cell.angle_alpha   90.00
_cell.angle_beta   90.00
_cell.angle_gamma   90.00
#
_symmetry.space_group_name_H-M   'P 1'
#
loop_
_entity.id
_entity.type
_entity.pdbx_description
1 polymer ?
#
loop_
_entity_poly.entity_id
_entity_poly.type
_entity_poly.pdbx_seq_one_letter_code
_entity_poly.pdbx_strand_id
1 'polypeptide(L)'
;MIPTSSHSGMTQNGVPHLTSPNYLEDIIGGHLWLGSICILGGIWHILTKPFAWARCALVWSGKAYLSYILAAIYVFGFIAYCFVWFNNTAYPSEFYGPTRPEASQAQAFTFLARDQRLRDNMGSA
;
A
#
# COMPACT_ATOMS: atom_id res chain seq x y z
N MET A 1 -23.71 9.56 6.40
CA MET A 1 -23.31 8.78 7.59
C MET A 1 -21.94 8.21 7.28
N ILE A 2 -20.88 8.87 7.75
CA ILE A 2 -19.48 8.51 7.45
C ILE A 2 -19.02 7.62 8.61
N PRO A 3 -18.77 6.31 8.42
CA PRO A 3 -18.25 5.49 9.51
C PRO A 3 -16.76 5.76 9.65
N THR A 4 -16.40 6.47 10.72
CA THR A 4 -15.05 6.53 11.26
C THR A 4 -14.76 5.26 12.06
N SER A 5 -13.90 4.39 11.55
CA SER A 5 -13.29 3.25 12.26
C SER A 5 -11.96 2.94 11.56
N SER A 6 -10.81 2.69 12.18
CA SER A 6 -10.47 2.42 13.58
C SER A 6 -8.95 2.55 13.72
N HIS A 7 -8.54 2.77 14.96
CA HIS A 7 -7.20 3.04 15.47
C HIS A 7 -6.27 1.80 15.43
N SER A 8 -6.04 1.18 14.25
CA SER A 8 -5.24 -0.06 14.12
C SER A 8 -4.31 -0.16 12.90
N GLY A 9 -4.25 0.83 12.02
CA GLY A 9 -3.39 0.77 10.82
C GLY A 9 -3.78 -0.33 9.79
N MET A 10 -4.87 -1.04 10.04
CA MET A 10 -5.45 -2.07 9.18
C MET A 10 -6.81 -1.58 8.64
N THR A 11 -7.14 -1.91 7.40
CA THR A 11 -8.46 -1.62 6.81
C THR A 11 -9.48 -2.65 7.27
N GLN A 12 -10.76 -2.41 6.94
CA GLN A 12 -11.89 -3.27 7.32
C GLN A 12 -11.75 -4.74 6.85
N ASN A 13 -10.84 -5.02 5.92
CA ASN A 13 -10.54 -6.36 5.40
C ASN A 13 -9.30 -7.01 6.03
N GLY A 14 -8.72 -6.43 7.07
CA GLY A 14 -7.55 -6.98 7.77
C GLY A 14 -6.21 -6.82 7.03
N VAL A 15 -6.17 -6.03 5.94
CA VAL A 15 -4.93 -5.69 5.22
C VAL A 15 -4.37 -4.34 5.69
N PRO A 16 -3.05 -4.10 5.62
CA PRO A 16 -2.46 -2.81 5.96
C PRO A 16 -3.10 -1.65 5.17
N HIS A 17 -3.29 -0.49 5.82
CA HIS A 17 -3.97 0.67 5.22
C HIS A 17 -3.39 1.12 3.87
N LEU A 18 -2.06 1.04 3.74
CA LEU A 18 -1.35 1.46 2.53
C LEU A 18 -1.52 0.48 1.36
N THR A 19 -1.77 -0.80 1.63
CA THR A 19 -1.87 -1.86 0.60
C THR A 19 -3.33 -2.19 0.25
N SER A 20 -4.28 -1.33 0.64
CA SER A 20 -5.73 -1.58 0.51
C SER A 20 -6.48 -0.83 -0.61
N PRO A 21 -5.87 -0.33 -1.71
CA PRO A 21 -6.68 -0.01 -2.88
C PRO A 21 -7.27 -1.32 -3.41
N ASN A 22 -8.58 -1.47 -3.22
CA ASN A 22 -9.34 -2.66 -3.61
C ASN A 22 -10.01 -2.51 -4.99
N TYR A 23 -9.88 -1.32 -5.61
CA TYR A 23 -10.51 -0.97 -6.89
C TYR A 23 -9.57 -0.14 -7.77
N LEU A 24 -9.70 -0.31 -9.09
CA LEU A 24 -8.89 0.43 -10.08
C LEU A 24 -9.14 1.94 -10.05
N GLU A 25 -10.36 2.36 -9.71
CA GLU A 25 -10.73 3.78 -9.65
C GLU A 25 -9.91 4.55 -8.59
N ASP A 26 -9.68 3.95 -7.42
CA ASP A 26 -8.89 4.55 -6.35
C ASP A 26 -7.40 4.67 -6.75
N ILE A 27 -6.88 3.66 -7.46
CA ILE A 27 -5.52 3.70 -8.00
C ILE A 27 -5.38 4.84 -9.01
N ILE A 28 -6.31 4.95 -9.96
CA ILE A 28 -6.27 6.00 -11.00
C ILE A 28 -6.45 7.39 -10.39
N GLY A 29 -7.42 7.54 -9.46
CA GLY A 29 -7.66 8.78 -8.73
C GLY A 29 -6.44 9.23 -7.92
N GLY A 30 -5.76 8.29 -7.26
CA GLY A 30 -4.51 8.54 -6.54
C GLY A 30 -3.39 9.04 -7.45
N HIS A 31 -3.21 8.46 -8.64
CA HIS A 31 -2.19 8.90 -9.60
C HIS A 31 -2.51 10.29 -10.18
N LEU A 32 -3.78 10.58 -10.46
CA LEU A 32 -4.20 11.91 -10.94
C LEU A 32 -3.92 13.00 -9.89
N TRP A 33 -4.21 12.70 -8.62
CA TRP A 33 -3.91 13.59 -7.51
C TRP A 33 -2.39 13.78 -7.33
N LEU A 34 -1.63 12.68 -7.30
CA LEU A 34 -0.17 12.71 -7.17
C LEU A 34 0.50 13.48 -8.32
N GLY A 35 0.02 13.29 -9.56
CA GLY A 35 0.49 14.04 -10.72
C GLY A 35 0.24 15.54 -10.57
N SER A 36 -0.94 15.91 -10.08
CA SER A 36 -1.31 17.32 -9.87
C SER A 36 -0.42 18.00 -8.84
N ILE A 37 -0.15 17.34 -7.69
CA ILE A 37 0.73 17.91 -6.65
C ILE A 37 2.20 17.96 -7.09
N CYS A 38 2.66 17.02 -7.92
CA CYS A 38 4.03 17.02 -8.44
C CYS A 38 4.27 18.20 -9.39
N ILE A 39 3.30 18.51 -10.27
CA ILE A 39 3.38 19.66 -11.17
C ILE A 39 3.36 20.98 -10.39
N LEU A 40 2.39 21.14 -9.49
CA LEU A 40 2.27 22.36 -8.67
C LEU A 40 3.49 22.54 -7.76
N GLY A 41 3.98 21.45 -7.14
CA GLY A 41 5.18 21.44 -6.32
C GLY A 41 6.45 21.75 -7.10
N GLY A 42 6.56 21.24 -8.34
CA GLY A 42 7.68 21.54 -9.24
C GLY A 42 7.73 23.01 -9.63
N ILE A 43 6.59 23.60 -10.03
CA ILE A 43 6.48 25.03 -10.33
C ILE A 43 6.85 25.87 -9.11
N TRP A 44 6.34 25.50 -7.93
CA TRP A 44 6.66 26.17 -6.68
C TRP A 44 8.17 26.16 -6.36
N HIS A 45 8.84 25.01 -6.51
CA HIS A 45 10.27 24.89 -6.25
C HIS A 45 11.14 25.67 -7.25
N ILE A 46 10.67 25.93 -8.47
CA ILE A 46 11.37 26.77 -9.45
C ILE A 46 11.25 28.26 -9.08
N LEU A 47 10.06 28.69 -8.66
CA LEU A 47 9.78 30.11 -8.43
C LEU A 47 10.23 30.61 -7.05
N THR A 48 10.46 29.73 -6.08
CA THR A 48 10.77 30.11 -4.70
C THR A 48 12.22 29.88 -4.33
N LYS A 49 12.78 30.77 -3.50
CA LYS A 49 14.09 30.57 -2.86
C LYS A 49 13.92 29.83 -1.54
N PRO A 50 14.92 29.03 -1.10
CA PRO A 50 14.82 28.27 0.15
C PRO A 50 14.66 29.21 1.36
N PHE A 51 13.61 28.97 2.13
CA PHE A 51 13.30 29.73 3.34
C PHE A 51 14.43 29.62 4.39
N ALA A 52 14.52 30.62 5.28
CA ALA A 52 15.60 30.70 6.26
C ALA A 52 15.69 29.46 7.17
N TRP A 53 14.55 28.94 7.63
CA TRP A 53 14.51 27.74 8.47
C TRP A 53 15.07 26.50 7.74
N ALA A 54 14.71 26.31 6.47
CA ALA A 54 15.17 25.18 5.67
C ALA A 54 16.69 25.24 5.45
N ARG A 55 17.22 26.45 5.24
CA ARG A 55 18.67 26.69 5.11
C ARG A 55 19.44 26.29 6.37
N CYS A 56 18.85 26.47 7.54
CA CYS A 56 19.48 26.14 8.82
C CYS A 56 19.29 24.69 9.26
N ALA A 57 18.30 23.96 8.72
CA ALA A 57 17.98 22.59 9.13
C ALA A 57 18.64 21.51 8.27
N LEU A 58 18.97 21.81 7.01
CA LEU A 58 19.49 20.83 6.04
C LEU A 58 20.97 21.05 5.72
N VAL A 59 21.63 19.96 5.31
CA VAL A 59 23.02 20.00 4.84
C VAL A 59 23.02 20.15 3.32
N TRP A 60 23.57 21.27 2.84
CA TRP A 60 23.57 21.65 1.42
C TRP A 60 24.84 21.15 0.71
N SER A 61 24.99 19.83 0.62
CA SER A 61 26.16 19.19 -0.01
C SER A 61 25.72 18.05 -0.94
N GLY A 62 26.49 17.81 -2.01
CA GLY A 62 26.27 16.71 -2.96
C GLY A 62 26.06 15.35 -2.28
N LYS A 63 26.87 15.04 -1.25
CA LYS A 63 26.75 13.79 -0.48
C LYS A 63 25.50 13.75 0.40
N ALA A 64 25.05 14.90 0.90
CA ALA A 64 23.84 14.99 1.69
C ALA A 64 22.60 14.76 0.80
N TYR A 65 22.53 15.38 -0.39
CA TYR A 65 21.47 15.10 -1.36
C TYR A 65 21.40 13.62 -1.73
N LEU A 66 22.56 12.98 -1.97
CA LEU A 66 22.61 11.54 -2.22
C LEU A 66 22.05 10.74 -1.04
N SER A 67 22.39 11.11 0.20
CA SER A 67 21.88 10.44 1.39
C SER A 67 20.36 10.57 1.55
N TYR A 68 19.78 11.73 1.20
CA TYR A 68 18.34 11.96 1.25
C TYR A 68 17.59 11.09 0.24
N ILE A 69 18.14 10.96 -0.97
CA ILE A 69 17.58 10.10 -2.03
C ILE A 69 17.69 8.62 -1.63
N LEU A 70 18.81 8.18 -1.05
CA LEU A 70 18.98 6.80 -0.57
C LEU A 70 17.99 6.44 0.54
N ALA A 71 17.77 7.36 1.49
CA ALA A 71 16.76 7.17 2.54
C ALA A 71 15.35 7.06 1.95
N ALA A 72 15.00 7.89 0.96
CA ALA A 72 13.71 7.83 0.29
C ALA A 72 13.52 6.49 -0.48
N ILE A 73 14.54 6.05 -1.23
CA ILE A 73 14.50 4.77 -1.97
C ILE A 73 14.36 3.57 -1.03
N TYR A 74 15.01 3.59 0.14
CA TYR A 74 14.84 2.54 1.14
C TYR A 74 13.38 2.40 1.58
N VAL A 75 12.71 3.52 1.84
CA VAL A 75 11.28 3.54 2.22
C VAL A 75 10.40 3.08 1.05
N PHE A 76 10.67 3.51 -0.18
CA PHE A 76 9.93 3.03 -1.37
C PHE A 76 10.08 1.52 -1.57
N GLY A 77 11.28 0.97 -1.38
CA GLY A 77 11.52 -0.48 -1.45
C GLY A 77 10.77 -1.26 -0.37
N PHE A 78 10.71 -0.72 0.86
CA PHE A 78 9.94 -1.34 1.95
C PHE A 78 8.43 -1.33 1.66
N ILE A 79 7.90 -0.21 1.16
CA ILE A 79 6.48 -0.11 0.78
C ILE A 79 6.18 -1.08 -0.37
N ALA A 80 7.03 -1.17 -1.39
CA ALA A 80 6.86 -2.10 -2.51
C ALA A 80 6.83 -3.56 -2.05
N TYR A 81 7.69 -3.94 -1.09
CA TYR A 81 7.67 -5.27 -0.48
C TYR A 81 6.33 -5.58 0.20
N CYS A 82 5.77 -4.62 0.95
CA CYS A 82 4.44 -4.82 1.54
C CYS A 82 3.34 -4.93 0.47
N PHE A 83 3.41 -4.13 -0.60
CA PHE A 83 2.43 -4.15 -1.68
C PHE A 83 2.37 -5.50 -2.40
N VAL A 84 3.52 -6.04 -2.83
CA VAL A 84 3.54 -7.34 -3.54
C VAL A 84 3.07 -8.49 -2.65
N TRP A 85 3.25 -8.39 -1.33
CA TRP A 85 2.93 -9.46 -0.41
C TRP A 85 1.44 -9.54 -0.03
N PHE A 86 0.77 -8.39 0.01
CA PHE A 86 -0.59 -8.27 0.55
C PHE A 86 -1.64 -7.75 -0.44
N ASN A 87 -1.25 -7.06 -1.52
CA ASN A 87 -2.21 -6.48 -2.45
C ASN A 87 -2.38 -7.39 -3.67
N ASN A 88 -3.62 -7.79 -3.94
CA ASN A 88 -4.02 -8.62 -5.07
C ASN A 88 -4.75 -7.82 -6.18
N THR A 89 -4.93 -6.50 -6.01
CA THR A 89 -5.65 -5.64 -6.98
C THR A 89 -4.69 -5.06 -8.02
N ALA A 90 -3.58 -4.47 -7.57
CA ALA A 90 -2.50 -4.02 -8.42
C ALA A 90 -1.57 -5.18 -8.85
N TYR A 91 -1.49 -6.23 -8.03
CA TYR A 91 -0.79 -7.48 -8.34
C TYR A 91 -1.77 -8.66 -8.41
N PRO A 92 -2.51 -8.80 -9.52
CA PRO A 92 -3.51 -9.85 -9.70
C PRO A 92 -2.93 -11.27 -9.50
N SER A 93 -3.64 -12.07 -8.69
CA SER A 93 -3.24 -13.44 -8.34
C SER A 93 -3.17 -14.38 -9.55
N GLU A 94 -3.89 -14.06 -10.63
CA GLU A 94 -3.89 -14.77 -11.90
C GLU A 94 -2.53 -14.72 -12.60
N PHE A 95 -1.74 -13.67 -12.35
CA PHE A 95 -0.42 -13.49 -12.96
C PHE A 95 0.71 -13.73 -11.95
N TYR A 96 0.51 -13.38 -10.68
CA TYR A 96 1.55 -13.40 -9.65
C TYR A 96 1.40 -14.52 -8.61
N GLY A 97 0.38 -15.36 -8.74
CA GLY A 97 0.06 -16.40 -7.78
C GLY A 97 -0.71 -15.86 -6.57
N PRO A 98 -1.31 -16.75 -5.75
CA PRO A 98 -2.09 -16.34 -4.59
C PRO A 98 -1.18 -15.73 -3.52
N THR A 99 -1.65 -14.66 -2.89
CA THR A 99 -1.01 -14.11 -1.70
C THR A 99 -1.07 -15.12 -0.55
N ARG A 100 -0.19 -14.99 0.44
CA ARG A 100 -0.14 -15.92 1.58
C ARG A 100 -1.48 -16.01 2.35
N PRO A 101 -2.21 -14.91 2.61
CA PRO A 101 -3.55 -14.98 3.19
C PRO A 101 -4.54 -15.72 2.28
N GLU A 102 -4.55 -15.45 0.98
CA GLU A 102 -5.42 -16.13 0.02
C GLU A 102 -5.17 -17.64 -0.04
N ALA A 103 -3.89 -18.06 -0.07
CA ALA A 103 -3.53 -19.47 -0.07
C ALA A 103 -4.01 -20.20 1.20
N SER A 104 -3.85 -19.58 2.38
CA SER A 104 -4.34 -20.16 3.64
C SER A 104 -5.86 -20.28 3.70
N GLN A 105 -6.58 -19.30 3.16
CA GLN A 105 -8.04 -19.30 3.13
C GLN A 105 -8.57 -20.33 2.11
N ALA A 106 -7.95 -20.41 0.92
CA ALA A 106 -8.29 -21.39 -0.09
C ALA A 106 -8.07 -22.83 0.40
N GLN A 107 -7.00 -23.06 1.17
CA GLN A 107 -6.75 -24.35 1.81
C GLN A 107 -7.85 -24.69 2.83
N ALA A 108 -8.19 -23.77 3.74
CA ALA A 108 -9.27 -23.98 4.70
C ALA A 108 -10.62 -24.22 3.99
N PHE A 109 -10.91 -23.45 2.94
CA PHE A 109 -12.11 -23.63 2.13
C PHE A 109 -12.14 -24.98 1.41
N THR A 110 -11.00 -25.49 0.94
CA THR A 110 -10.93 -26.81 0.31
C THR A 110 -11.31 -27.91 1.30
N PHE A 111 -10.84 -27.84 2.54
CA PHE A 111 -11.24 -28.77 3.59
C PHE A 111 -12.73 -28.63 3.94
N LEU A 112 -13.22 -27.41 4.12
CA LEU A 112 -14.64 -27.17 4.37
C LEU A 112 -15.53 -27.68 3.22
N ALA A 113 -15.21 -27.37 1.98
CA ALA A 113 -15.97 -27.84 0.83
C ALA A 113 -15.94 -29.37 0.73
N ARG A 114 -14.81 -30.00 1.05
CA ARG A 114 -14.69 -31.47 1.09
C ARG A 114 -15.60 -32.07 2.16
N ASP A 115 -15.57 -31.56 3.38
CA ASP A 115 -16.33 -32.12 4.51
C ASP A 115 -17.85 -31.91 4.31
N GLN A 116 -18.24 -30.83 3.63
CA GLN A 116 -19.62 -30.56 3.22
C GLN A 116 -20.12 -31.62 2.24
N ARG A 117 -19.27 -32.02 1.30
CA ARG A 117 -19.58 -33.09 0.34
C ARG A 117 -19.67 -34.45 0.99
N LEU A 118 -18.97 -34.66 2.10
CA LEU A 118 -18.99 -35.90 2.88
C LEU A 118 -20.13 -35.98 3.91
N ARG A 119 -21.04 -34.99 3.94
CA ARG A 119 -22.23 -34.90 4.82
C ARG A 119 -21.90 -34.79 6.32
N ASP A 120 -20.75 -34.23 6.66
CA ASP A 120 -20.47 -33.86 8.06
C ASP A 120 -21.02 -32.44 8.31
N ASN A 121 -21.92 -32.30 9.28
CA ASN A 121 -22.58 -31.03 9.61
C ASN A 121 -21.56 -30.03 10.19
N MET A 122 -21.24 -28.97 9.43
CA MET A 122 -20.19 -28.00 9.79
C MET A 122 -20.55 -27.01 10.90
N GLY A 123 -21.79 -27.01 11.36
CA GLY A 123 -22.29 -26.05 12.35
C GLY A 123 -22.12 -26.50 13.80
N SER A 124 -21.64 -27.72 14.05
CA SER A 124 -21.55 -28.29 15.40
C SER A 124 -20.24 -29.04 15.70
N ALA A 125 -19.16 -28.72 15.00
CA ALA A 125 -17.81 -29.23 15.30
C ALA A 125 -17.00 -28.19 16.08
#